data_AF-F4RL98-F1
#
_entry.id   AF-F4RL98-F1
#
_cell.length_a   1.000
_cell.length_b   1.000
_cell.length_c   1.000
_cell.angle_alpha   90.00
_cell.angle_beta   90.00
_cell.angle_gamma   90.00
#
_symmetry.space_group_name_H-M   'P 1'
#
loop_
_entity.id
_entity.type
_entity.pdbx_description
1 polymer ?
#
loop_
_entity_poly.entity_id
_entity_poly.type
_entity_poly.pdbx_seq_one_letter_code
_entity_poly.pdbx_strand_id
1 'polypeptide(L)'
;MKVNKLTVLGMKHTDDRVVLQAVEFWSTVRDEEIELQIKAEEALEYSEPPERESQHFAKVALPEILPVLLQLLTKQSEDADEDEWNVCMAAGTSLALLAQTVGDAIITPVIPYFRSSIVKVVHHLVGIHLTGRNVISRF
;
A
#
# COMPACT_ATOMS: atom_id res chain seq x y z
N MET A 1 -6.38 -4.81 -20.48
CA MET A 1 -6.11 -3.91 -19.34
C MET A 1 -7.40 -3.36 -18.68
N LYS A 2 -8.43 -4.19 -18.42
CA LYS A 2 -9.66 -3.79 -17.70
C LYS A 2 -9.73 -4.34 -16.26
N VAL A 3 -8.89 -5.32 -15.92
CA VAL A 3 -8.84 -5.98 -14.59
C VAL A 3 -8.35 -5.01 -13.50
N ASN A 4 -7.34 -4.18 -13.77
CA ASN A 4 -6.76 -3.25 -12.78
C ASN A 4 -7.79 -2.31 -12.14
N LYS A 5 -8.78 -1.85 -12.92
CA LYS A 5 -9.82 -0.96 -12.40
C LYS A 5 -10.74 -1.67 -11.43
N LEU A 6 -11.07 -2.95 -11.68
CA LEU A 6 -12.02 -3.69 -10.84
C LEU A 6 -11.40 -4.02 -9.47
N THR A 7 -10.11 -4.37 -9.45
CA THR A 7 -9.41 -4.73 -8.21
C THR A 7 -9.05 -3.50 -7.38
N VAL A 8 -8.64 -2.39 -7.99
CA VAL A 8 -8.44 -1.11 -7.27
C VAL A 8 -9.76 -0.58 -6.69
N LEU A 9 -10.89 -0.78 -7.38
CA LEU A 9 -12.21 -0.47 -6.83
C LEU A 9 -12.54 -1.36 -5.62
N GLY A 10 -12.20 -2.65 -5.68
CA GLY A 10 -12.35 -3.58 -4.55
C GLY A 10 -11.58 -3.13 -3.30
N MET A 11 -10.38 -2.58 -3.46
CA MET A 11 -9.59 -2.05 -2.33
C MET A 11 -10.24 -0.84 -1.62
N LYS A 12 -11.18 -0.15 -2.29
CA LYS A 12 -11.92 1.01 -1.75
C LYS A 12 -13.31 0.63 -1.24
N HIS A 13 -13.63 -0.65 -1.20
CA HIS A 13 -14.95 -1.14 -0.79
C HIS A 13 -15.20 -0.93 0.71
N THR A 14 -16.47 -0.87 1.11
CA THR A 14 -16.87 -0.68 2.52
C THR A 14 -16.83 -1.98 3.32
N ASP A 15 -17.04 -3.12 2.66
CA ASP A 15 -16.86 -4.45 3.25
C ASP A 15 -15.37 -4.83 3.25
N ASP A 16 -14.82 -4.96 4.45
CA ASP A 16 -13.41 -5.28 4.65
C ASP A 16 -13.02 -6.65 4.08
N ARG A 17 -13.94 -7.61 3.93
CA ARG A 17 -13.66 -8.91 3.28
C ARG A 17 -13.33 -8.72 1.80
N VAL A 18 -14.03 -7.81 1.13
CA VAL A 18 -13.77 -7.45 -0.27
C VAL A 18 -12.44 -6.71 -0.39
N VAL A 19 -12.14 -5.83 0.57
CA VAL A 19 -10.87 -5.10 0.62
C VAL A 19 -9.70 -6.08 0.78
N LEU A 20 -9.79 -7.01 1.74
CA LEU A 20 -8.77 -8.03 1.98
C LEU A 20 -8.51 -8.86 0.73
N GLN A 21 -9.56 -9.33 0.05
CA GLN A 21 -9.40 -10.12 -1.18
C GLN A 21 -8.75 -9.31 -2.32
N ALA A 22 -9.08 -8.02 -2.43
CA ALA A 22 -8.49 -7.14 -3.43
C ALA A 22 -7.01 -6.82 -3.13
N VAL A 23 -6.67 -6.63 -1.85
CA VAL A 23 -5.27 -6.45 -1.41
C VAL A 23 -4.46 -7.72 -1.69
N GLU A 24 -5.02 -8.88 -1.38
CA GLU A 24 -4.42 -10.19 -1.61
C GLU A 24 -4.13 -10.44 -3.09
N PHE A 25 -5.09 -10.14 -3.97
CA PHE A 25 -4.87 -10.24 -5.42
C PHE A 25 -3.60 -9.50 -5.86
N TRP A 26 -3.42 -8.27 -5.39
CA TRP A 26 -2.22 -7.52 -5.74
C TRP A 26 -0.96 -8.13 -5.12
N SER A 27 -1.07 -8.80 -3.96
CA SER A 27 0.09 -9.40 -3.26
C SER A 27 0.62 -10.55 -4.10
N THR A 28 -0.28 -11.41 -4.57
CA THR A 28 0.06 -12.47 -5.53
C THR A 28 0.68 -11.94 -6.82
N VAL A 29 0.16 -10.83 -7.38
CA VAL A 29 0.78 -10.21 -8.57
C VAL A 29 2.21 -9.77 -8.30
N ARG A 30 2.48 -9.18 -7.12
CA ARG A 30 3.81 -8.71 -6.75
C ARG A 30 4.77 -9.86 -6.46
N ASP A 31 4.31 -10.92 -5.81
CA ASP A 31 5.12 -12.12 -5.56
C ASP A 31 5.58 -12.75 -6.89
N GLU A 32 4.67 -12.89 -7.85
CA GLU A 32 4.99 -13.37 -9.20
C GLU A 32 5.99 -12.44 -9.91
N GLU A 33 5.79 -11.11 -9.83
CA GLU A 33 6.70 -10.16 -10.47
C GLU A 33 8.10 -10.13 -9.84
N ILE A 34 8.19 -10.36 -8.52
CA ILE A 34 9.46 -10.50 -7.79
C ILE A 34 10.16 -11.80 -8.22
N GLU A 35 9.43 -12.92 -8.30
CA GLU A 35 10.00 -14.19 -8.77
C GLU A 35 10.54 -14.08 -10.20
N LEU A 36 9.79 -13.43 -11.10
CA LEU A 36 10.25 -13.17 -12.47
C LEU A 36 11.49 -12.28 -12.52
N GLN A 37 11.60 -11.30 -11.62
CA GLN A 37 12.79 -10.47 -11.52
C GLN A 37 14.02 -11.26 -11.07
N ILE A 38 13.88 -12.12 -10.05
CA ILE A 38 14.96 -12.98 -9.56
C ILE A 38 15.45 -13.90 -10.69
N LYS A 39 14.52 -14.57 -11.41
CA LYS A 39 14.87 -15.43 -12.54
C LYS A 39 15.56 -14.69 -13.68
N ALA A 40 15.18 -13.44 -13.93
CA ALA A 40 15.83 -12.63 -14.94
C ALA A 40 17.26 -12.23 -14.54
N GLU A 41 17.49 -11.97 -13.24
CA GLU A 41 18.83 -11.71 -12.70
C GLU A 41 19.72 -12.96 -12.77
N GLU A 42 19.17 -14.15 -12.46
CA GLU A 42 19.87 -15.44 -12.60
C GLU A 42 20.24 -15.73 -14.07
N ALA A 43 19.31 -15.57 -15.01
CA ALA A 43 19.58 -15.79 -16.43
C ALA A 43 20.69 -14.85 -16.95
N LEU A 44 20.70 -13.60 -16.48
CA LEU A 44 21.73 -12.62 -16.82
C LEU A 44 23.12 -13.05 -16.33
N GLU A 45 23.23 -13.69 -15.15
CA GLU A 45 24.49 -14.23 -14.63
C GLU A 45 25.08 -15.30 -15.56
N TYR A 46 24.23 -16.12 -16.16
CA TYR A 46 24.61 -17.12 -17.16
C TYR A 46 24.71 -16.59 -18.60
N SER A 47 24.49 -15.28 -18.81
CA SER A 47 24.41 -14.66 -20.15
C SER A 47 23.34 -15.30 -21.05
N GLU A 48 22.27 -15.80 -20.45
CA GLU A 48 21.11 -16.38 -21.13
C GLU A 48 19.92 -15.39 -21.10
N PRO A 49 19.01 -15.46 -22.09
CA PRO A 49 17.77 -14.69 -22.04
C PRO A 49 16.81 -15.27 -20.99
N PRO A 50 16.02 -14.44 -20.28
CA PRO A 50 15.00 -14.93 -19.36
C PRO A 50 13.91 -15.71 -20.09
N GLU A 51 13.45 -16.82 -19.50
CA GLU A 51 12.36 -17.64 -20.07
C GLU A 51 11.02 -16.88 -20.12
N ARG A 52 10.80 -15.98 -19.15
CA ARG A 52 9.60 -15.16 -19.04
C ARG A 52 9.92 -13.80 -18.45
N GLU A 53 9.37 -12.75 -19.06
CA GLU A 53 9.56 -11.37 -18.60
C GLU A 53 8.35 -10.87 -17.80
N SER A 54 8.63 -10.07 -16.77
CA SER A 54 7.63 -9.33 -16.02
C SER A 54 6.97 -8.26 -16.89
N GLN A 55 5.65 -8.08 -16.75
CA GLN A 55 4.91 -7.03 -17.43
C GLN A 55 4.82 -5.74 -16.60
N HIS A 56 5.40 -5.75 -15.39
CA HIS A 56 5.45 -4.62 -14.47
C HIS A 56 4.08 -3.98 -14.16
N PHE A 57 3.05 -4.82 -14.00
CA PHE A 57 1.70 -4.42 -13.60
C PHE A 57 1.71 -3.62 -12.30
N ALA A 58 2.51 -4.01 -11.29
CA ALA A 58 2.60 -3.27 -10.03
C ALA A 58 3.13 -1.84 -10.26
N LYS A 59 4.11 -1.68 -11.15
CA LYS A 59 4.68 -0.37 -11.50
C LYS A 59 3.68 0.51 -12.25
N VAL A 60 2.92 -0.06 -13.18
CA VAL A 60 1.88 0.66 -13.93
C VAL A 60 0.74 1.11 -13.01
N ALA A 61 0.32 0.26 -12.08
CA ALA A 61 -0.79 0.54 -11.16
C ALA A 61 -0.36 1.34 -9.91
N LEU A 62 0.93 1.60 -9.73
CA LEU A 62 1.50 2.29 -8.57
C LEU A 62 0.79 3.61 -8.20
N PRO A 63 0.46 4.53 -9.14
CA PRO A 63 -0.22 5.79 -8.80
C PRO A 63 -1.63 5.59 -8.23
N GLU A 64 -2.27 4.46 -8.55
CA GLU A 64 -3.63 4.16 -8.10
C GLU A 64 -3.64 3.34 -6.80
N ILE A 65 -2.70 2.40 -6.65
CA ILE A 65 -2.62 1.48 -5.50
C ILE A 65 -2.00 2.15 -4.28
N LEU A 66 -0.90 2.89 -4.46
CA LEU A 66 -0.14 3.45 -3.34
C LEU A 66 -0.99 4.34 -2.43
N PRO A 67 -1.79 5.30 -2.92
CA PRO A 67 -2.64 6.12 -2.05
C PRO A 67 -3.67 5.30 -1.29
N VAL A 68 -4.16 4.20 -1.88
CA VAL A 68 -5.16 3.34 -1.24
C VAL A 68 -4.52 2.53 -0.11
N LEU A 69 -3.37 1.90 -0.34
CA LEU A 69 -2.65 1.18 0.72
C LEU A 69 -2.31 2.10 1.89
N LEU A 70 -1.83 3.32 1.61
CA LEU A 70 -1.53 4.31 2.65
C LEU A 70 -2.77 4.78 3.42
N GLN A 71 -3.95 4.78 2.81
CA GLN A 71 -5.22 5.03 3.49
C GLN A 71 -5.66 3.82 4.33
N LEU A 72 -5.51 2.60 3.83
CA LEU A 72 -5.87 1.39 4.56
C LEU A 72 -5.02 1.20 5.83
N LEU A 73 -3.76 1.65 5.82
CA LEU A 73 -2.90 1.70 7.01
C LEU A 73 -3.43 2.59 8.15
N THR A 74 -4.37 3.49 7.88
CA THR A 74 -5.01 4.32 8.92
C THR A 74 -6.25 3.66 9.53
N LYS A 75 -6.68 2.50 9.01
CA LYS A 75 -7.79 1.72 9.59
C LYS A 75 -7.30 0.87 10.78
N GLN A 76 -6.74 1.53 11.78
CA GLN A 76 -6.31 0.90 13.02
C GLN A 76 -7.51 0.84 13.97
N SER A 77 -7.74 -0.33 14.58
CA SER A 77 -8.79 -0.55 15.57
C SER A 77 -8.13 -0.76 16.93
N GLU A 78 -8.51 0.04 17.93
CA GLU A 78 -8.02 -0.11 19.31
C GLU A 78 -8.57 -1.37 19.99
N ASP A 79 -9.68 -1.90 19.46
CA ASP A 79 -10.36 -3.10 19.97
C ASP A 79 -10.00 -4.37 19.16
N ALA A 80 -9.09 -4.28 18.19
CA ALA A 80 -8.67 -5.47 17.43
C ALA A 80 -7.84 -6.41 18.32
N ASP A 81 -8.14 -7.70 18.23
CA ASP A 81 -7.30 -8.73 18.83
C ASP A 81 -5.92 -8.71 18.15
N GLU A 82 -4.85 -8.89 18.92
CA GLU A 82 -3.47 -8.92 18.40
C GLU A 82 -3.26 -10.05 17.38
N ASP A 83 -4.04 -11.13 17.51
CA ASP A 83 -4.02 -12.28 16.60
C ASP A 83 -4.96 -12.13 15.38
N GLU A 84 -5.78 -11.07 15.32
CA GLU A 84 -6.73 -10.86 14.22
C GLU A 84 -6.08 -10.27 12.98
N TRP A 85 -6.05 -11.04 11.89
CA TRP A 85 -5.63 -10.54 10.58
C TRP A 85 -6.65 -9.55 10.00
N ASN A 86 -6.28 -8.27 9.99
CA ASN A 86 -7.16 -7.19 9.57
C ASN A 86 -6.64 -6.41 8.34
N VAL A 87 -7.44 -5.45 7.87
CA VAL A 87 -7.15 -4.63 6.68
C VAL A 87 -5.87 -3.80 6.82
N CYS A 88 -5.57 -3.29 8.01
CA CYS A 88 -4.36 -2.52 8.25
C CYS A 88 -3.11 -3.41 8.13
N MET A 89 -3.14 -4.60 8.72
CA MET A 89 -2.05 -5.58 8.61
C MET A 89 -1.84 -6.03 7.16
N ALA A 90 -2.92 -6.36 6.45
CA ALA A 90 -2.87 -6.70 5.05
C ALA A 90 -2.27 -5.58 4.20
N ALA A 91 -2.68 -4.33 4.43
CA ALA A 91 -2.13 -3.18 3.72
C ALA A 91 -0.63 -2.96 4.01
N GLY A 92 -0.16 -3.21 5.23
CA GLY A 92 1.24 -3.13 5.61
C GLY A 92 2.12 -4.13 4.87
N THR A 93 1.76 -5.41 4.91
CA THR A 93 2.47 -6.47 4.15
C THR A 93 2.45 -6.18 2.66
N SER A 94 1.29 -5.78 2.16
CA SER A 94 1.08 -5.41 0.76
C SER A 94 1.98 -4.24 0.32
N LEU A 95 2.13 -3.21 1.16
CA LEU A 95 3.01 -2.07 0.86
C LEU A 95 4.49 -2.47 0.84
N ALA A 96 4.91 -3.36 1.75
CA ALA A 96 6.27 -3.89 1.75
C ALA A 96 6.59 -4.68 0.48
N LEU A 97 5.66 -5.51 0.00
CA LEU A 97 5.78 -6.19 -1.29
C LEU A 97 5.85 -5.18 -2.44
N LEU A 98 4.98 -4.15 -2.42
CA LEU A 98 4.98 -3.13 -3.48
C LEU A 98 6.33 -2.41 -3.57
N ALA A 99 6.93 -2.06 -2.44
CA ALA A 99 8.24 -1.42 -2.39
C ALA A 99 9.34 -2.32 -2.97
N GLN A 100 9.31 -3.63 -2.67
CA GLN A 100 10.24 -4.61 -3.22
C GLN A 100 10.08 -4.76 -4.74
N THR A 101 8.84 -4.85 -5.24
CA THR A 101 8.58 -5.05 -6.68
C THR A 101 8.91 -3.83 -7.54
N VAL A 102 8.69 -2.61 -7.04
CA VAL A 102 8.84 -1.38 -7.87
C VAL A 102 10.11 -0.59 -7.58
N GLY A 103 10.84 -0.92 -6.51
CA GLY A 103 12.08 -0.26 -6.10
C GLY A 103 11.92 1.25 -5.97
N ASP A 104 12.91 2.00 -6.49
CA ASP A 104 12.97 3.47 -6.41
C ASP A 104 11.76 4.19 -7.01
N ALA A 105 10.98 3.53 -7.87
CA ALA A 105 9.77 4.11 -8.46
C ALA A 105 8.74 4.50 -7.40
N ILE A 106 8.79 3.92 -6.20
CA ILE A 106 7.90 4.26 -5.08
C ILE A 106 8.24 5.61 -4.43
N ILE A 107 9.49 6.08 -4.53
CA ILE A 107 9.99 7.25 -3.79
C ILE A 107 9.30 8.54 -4.26
N THR A 108 9.29 8.78 -5.57
CA THR A 108 8.69 10.00 -6.15
C THR A 108 7.21 10.19 -5.76
N PRO A 109 6.33 9.18 -5.87
CA PRO A 109 4.92 9.35 -5.51
C PRO A 109 4.67 9.35 -3.99
N VAL A 110 5.54 8.75 -3.16
CA VAL A 110 5.32 8.70 -1.71
C VAL A 110 5.69 10.01 -1.00
N ILE A 111 6.70 10.75 -1.50
CA ILE A 111 7.16 12.01 -0.89
C ILE A 111 6.02 13.06 -0.74
N PRO A 112 5.21 13.37 -1.77
CA PRO A 112 4.09 14.29 -1.64
C PRO A 112 3.07 13.86 -0.58
N TYR A 113 2.82 12.55 -0.44
CA TYR A 113 1.87 12.02 0.53
C TYR A 113 2.35 12.25 1.96
N PHE A 114 3.60 11.92 2.27
CA PHE A 114 4.17 12.18 3.60
C PHE A 114 4.19 13.66 3.96
N ARG A 115 4.55 14.53 3.00
CA ARG A 115 4.51 15.98 3.21
C ARG A 115 3.10 16.47 3.56
N SER A 116 2.06 15.97 2.88
CA SER A 116 0.67 16.31 3.19
C SER A 116 0.23 15.80 4.56
N SER A 117 0.60 14.56 4.91
CA SER A 117 0.21 13.94 6.18
C SER A 117 0.85 14.64 7.39
N ILE A 118 2.13 15.02 7.32
CA ILE A 118 2.80 15.77 8.39
C ILE A 118 2.14 17.14 8.58
N VAL A 119 1.82 17.85 7.49
CA VAL A 119 1.15 19.16 7.57
C VAL A 119 -0.24 19.05 8.21
N LYS A 120 -1.00 17.99 7.93
CA LYS A 120 -2.32 17.76 8.57
C LYS A 120 -2.18 17.54 10.07
N VAL A 121 -1.21 16.74 10.52
CA VAL A 121 -0.94 16.51 11.95
C VAL A 121 -0.53 17.82 12.63
N VAL A 122 0.38 18.59 12.02
CA VAL A 122 0.80 19.88 12.56
C VAL A 122 -0.35 20.88 12.61
N HIS A 123 -1.17 20.98 11.56
CA HIS A 123 -2.34 21.86 11.57
C HIS A 123 -3.39 21.44 12.61
N HIS A 124 -3.57 20.13 12.84
CA HIS A 124 -4.44 19.63 13.89
C HIS A 124 -3.91 20.00 15.28
N LEU A 125 -2.62 19.79 15.55
CA LEU A 125 -1.98 20.13 16.83
C LEU A 125 -1.96 21.64 17.09
N VAL A 126 -1.60 22.44 16.08
CA VAL A 126 -1.59 23.91 16.17
C VAL A 126 -3.02 24.45 16.24
N GLY A 127 -3.97 23.85 15.51
CA GLY A 127 -5.39 24.20 15.58
C GLY A 127 -6.01 23.93 16.95
N ILE A 128 -5.66 22.83 17.62
CA ILE A 128 -6.03 22.56 19.02
C ILE A 128 -5.45 23.65 19.95
N HIS A 129 -4.20 24.04 19.73
CA HIS A 129 -3.53 25.04 20.57
C HIS A 129 -4.09 26.46 20.37
N LEU A 130 -4.48 26.82 19.13
CA LEU A 130 -5.04 28.13 18.80
C LEU A 130 -6.54 28.24 19.14
N THR A 131 -7.28 27.13 19.22
CA THR A 131 -8.72 27.15 19.54
C THR A 131 -9.06 26.89 21.00
N GLY A 132 -8.06 26.66 21.87
CA GLY A 132 -8.24 26.65 23.32
C GLY A 132 -9.28 25.64 23.85
N ARG A 133 -9.57 24.56 23.10
CA ARG A 133 -10.44 23.49 23.61
C ARG A 133 -9.62 22.55 24.49
N ASN A 134 -9.58 22.87 25.79
CA ASN A 134 -9.26 21.92 26.84
C ASN A 134 -10.20 20.71 26.74
N VAL A 135 -9.72 19.61 26.16
CA VAL A 135 -10.36 18.29 26.28
C VAL A 135 -9.92 17.66 27.62
N ILE A 136 -10.24 18.36 28.71
CA ILE A 136 -10.29 17.79 30.07
C ILE A 136 -11.68 18.12 30.59
N SER A 137 -12.68 17.51 29.97
CA SER A 137 -14.07 17.48 30.45
C SER A 137 -14.85 16.52 29.55
N ARG A 138 -14.69 15.24 29.82
CA ARG A 138 -15.76 14.23 29.78
C ARG A 138 -15.23 12.97 30.46
N PHE A 139 -15.80 12.71 31.63
CA PHE A 139 -15.95 11.37 32.18
C PHE A 139 -16.55 10.43 31.14
#